data_AF-A0A820FDA0-F1
#
_entry.id   AF-A0A820FDA0-F1
#
_cell.length_a   1.000
_cell.length_b   1.000
_cell.length_c   1.000
_cell.angle_alpha   90.00
_cell.angle_beta   90.00
_cell.angle_gamma   90.00
#
_symmetry.space_group_name_H-M   'P 1'
#
loop_
_entity.id
_entity.type
_entity.pdbx_description
1 polymer ?
#
loop_
_entity_poly.entity_id
_entity_poly.type
_entity_poly.pdbx_seq_one_letter_code
_entity_poly.pdbx_strand_id
1 'polypeptide(L)'
;MESIIESPSVVVCRCSPTQKAIVVDLLKKYRNKKVRVCAIGDGGNDVSMIQSAYVGIGIVGKEGKQASLAAAFSINPFSYLTRLLFVHGRDSYKRFLLVDYGTVYTMFPVCSPVLDQDVPADIALLYPELYKELAKGRIYQGSVIMYVGLILFDADFIHVVSITFTALILTELLMVALAIQIWHILMVVGEFLSFTCYVLSIVIFQSHFDIRFLESWSFIWRVVAITAISCLPLYILKYMQTKFKPPIHEKLTQYATLK
;
A
#
# COMPACT_ATOMS: atom_id res chain seq x y z
N MET A 1 -38.43 -4.71 7.59
CA MET A 1 -37.20 -3.88 7.45
C MET A 1 -37.23 -3.09 6.15
N GLU A 2 -37.80 -3.63 5.07
CA GLU A 2 -38.03 -2.89 3.81
C GLU A 2 -38.75 -1.56 4.04
N SER A 3 -39.85 -1.56 4.79
CA SER A 3 -40.59 -0.34 5.16
C SER A 3 -39.78 0.71 5.94
N ILE A 4 -38.79 0.28 6.73
CA ILE A 4 -37.91 1.17 7.50
C ILE A 4 -36.91 1.87 6.58
N ILE A 5 -36.47 1.20 5.51
CA ILE A 5 -35.46 1.70 4.57
C ILE A 5 -36.09 2.59 3.50
N GLU A 6 -37.33 2.31 3.12
CA GLU A 6 -38.10 3.16 2.21
C GLU A 6 -38.59 4.46 2.88
N SER A 7 -38.65 4.47 4.21
CA SER A 7 -39.08 5.65 4.96
C SER A 7 -37.97 6.72 5.02
N PRO A 8 -38.30 8.01 4.83
CA PRO A 8 -37.31 9.10 4.92
C PRO A 8 -36.78 9.30 6.34
N SER A 9 -37.56 8.92 7.36
CA SER A 9 -37.16 8.97 8.76
C SER A 9 -37.82 7.86 9.56
N VAL A 10 -37.14 7.38 10.59
CA VAL A 10 -37.62 6.34 11.49
C VAL A 10 -37.26 6.71 12.92
N VAL A 11 -38.24 6.65 13.80
CA VAL A 11 -38.07 6.90 15.24
C VAL A 11 -38.42 5.62 15.98
N VAL A 12 -37.52 5.17 16.86
CA VAL A 12 -37.73 3.99 17.70
C VAL A 12 -37.75 4.41 19.16
N CYS A 13 -38.84 4.12 19.85
CA CYS A 13 -39.08 4.55 21.22
C CYS A 13 -38.85 3.40 22.21
N ARG A 14 -38.51 3.74 23.47
CA ARG A 14 -38.45 2.80 24.61
C ARG A 14 -37.59 1.54 24.36
N CYS A 15 -36.49 1.69 23.61
CA CYS A 15 -35.56 0.60 23.35
C CYS A 15 -34.62 0.35 24.53
N SER A 16 -34.43 -0.93 24.86
CA SER A 16 -33.32 -1.38 25.70
C SER A 16 -31.97 -1.24 24.98
N PRO A 17 -30.84 -1.15 25.72
CA PRO A 17 -29.50 -1.07 25.12
C PRO A 17 -29.19 -2.22 24.14
N THR A 18 -29.68 -3.44 24.44
CA THR A 18 -29.51 -4.61 23.57
C THR A 18 -30.32 -4.48 22.28
N GLN A 19 -31.56 -3.98 22.36
CA GLN A 19 -32.39 -3.73 21.18
C GLN A 19 -31.76 -2.69 20.24
N LYS A 20 -31.15 -1.63 20.77
CA LYS A 20 -30.43 -0.64 19.95
C LYS A 20 -29.30 -1.28 19.13
N ALA A 21 -28.51 -2.16 19.75
CA ALA A 21 -27.45 -2.90 19.09
C ALA A 21 -27.99 -3.85 17.99
N ILE A 22 -29.07 -4.58 18.28
CA ILE A 22 -29.73 -5.48 17.32
C ILE A 22 -30.17 -4.71 16.08
N VAL A 23 -30.74 -3.51 16.22
CA VAL A 23 -31.14 -2.66 15.08
C VAL A 23 -29.94 -2.31 14.21
N VAL A 24 -28.80 -1.97 14.80
CA VAL A 24 -27.56 -1.66 14.06
C VAL A 24 -27.05 -2.88 13.29
N ASP A 25 -27.01 -4.06 13.91
CA ASP A 25 -26.56 -5.29 13.24
C ASP A 25 -27.49 -5.74 12.12
N LEU A 26 -28.79 -5.54 12.32
CA LEU A 26 -29.80 -5.75 11.29
C LEU A 26 -29.57 -4.82 10.09
N LEU A 27 -29.31 -3.52 10.31
CA LEU A 27 -28.98 -2.56 9.24
C LEU A 27 -27.66 -2.89 8.52
N LYS A 28 -26.68 -3.48 9.21
CA LYS A 28 -25.42 -3.93 8.60
C LYS A 28 -25.60 -5.15 7.70
N LYS A 29 -26.46 -6.08 8.10
CA LYS A 29 -26.78 -7.30 7.33
C LYS A 29 -27.69 -7.02 6.14
N TYR A 30 -28.48 -5.95 6.21
CA TYR A 30 -29.45 -5.58 5.19
C TYR A 30 -28.85 -4.59 4.17
N ARG A 31 -29.07 -4.86 2.87
CA ARG A 31 -28.42 -4.30 1.66
C ARG A 31 -27.08 -4.94 1.24
N ASN A 32 -26.95 -5.08 -0.08
CA ASN A 32 -25.71 -5.45 -0.80
C ASN A 32 -24.57 -4.44 -0.53
N LYS A 33 -23.81 -4.63 0.56
CA LYS A 33 -22.47 -4.08 0.90
C LYS A 33 -22.23 -2.55 0.79
N LYS A 34 -23.18 -1.74 0.34
CA LYS A 34 -22.97 -0.32 0.00
C LYS A 34 -23.32 0.68 1.11
N VAL A 35 -23.83 0.23 2.27
CA VAL A 35 -24.22 1.13 3.37
C VAL A 35 -23.27 0.98 4.54
N ARG A 36 -22.75 2.10 5.04
CA ARG A 36 -21.99 2.17 6.29
C ARG A 36 -22.88 2.74 7.38
N VAL A 37 -23.11 1.95 8.42
CA VAL A 37 -23.88 2.33 9.60
C VAL A 37 -22.96 3.03 10.61
N CYS A 38 -23.35 4.23 11.03
CA CYS A 38 -22.70 5.01 12.08
C CYS A 38 -23.68 5.15 13.26
N ALA A 39 -23.19 4.94 14.48
CA ALA A 39 -23.97 5.10 15.71
C ALA A 39 -23.36 6.21 16.56
N ILE A 40 -24.24 7.06 17.11
CA ILE A 40 -23.85 8.20 17.95
C ILE A 40 -24.61 8.10 19.28
N GLY A 41 -23.96 8.39 20.39
CA GLY A 41 -24.59 8.42 21.70
C GLY A 41 -23.72 9.10 22.77
N ASP A 42 -24.30 9.41 23.92
CA ASP A 42 -23.66 10.16 25.00
C ASP A 42 -23.62 9.36 26.32
N GLY A 43 -24.56 8.43 26.51
CA GLY A 43 -24.71 7.66 27.75
C GLY A 43 -24.25 6.19 27.67
N GLY A 44 -24.16 5.55 28.84
CA GLY A 44 -23.84 4.12 28.96
C GLY A 44 -24.81 3.20 28.20
N ASN A 45 -26.07 3.62 28.06
CA ASN A 45 -27.11 2.88 27.33
C ASN A 45 -26.87 2.79 25.81
N ASP A 46 -25.97 3.62 25.28
CA ASP A 46 -25.64 3.66 23.85
C ASP A 46 -24.36 2.91 23.52
N VAL A 47 -23.61 2.44 24.53
CA VAL A 47 -22.32 1.76 24.36
C VAL A 47 -22.43 0.54 23.44
N SER A 48 -23.41 -0.34 23.68
CA SER A 48 -23.63 -1.53 22.84
C SER A 48 -24.01 -1.19 21.40
N MET A 49 -24.78 -0.12 21.19
CA MET A 49 -25.14 0.39 19.88
C MET A 49 -23.92 0.95 19.14
N ILE A 50 -23.11 1.75 19.83
CA ILE A 50 -21.87 2.38 19.33
C ILE A 50 -20.86 1.31 18.91
N GLN A 51 -20.66 0.28 19.73
CA GLN A 51 -19.71 -0.82 19.44
C GLN A 51 -20.17 -1.73 18.30
N SER A 52 -21.48 -1.86 18.10
CA SER A 52 -22.02 -2.70 17.02
C SER A 52 -21.92 -2.02 15.64
N ALA A 53 -21.79 -0.70 15.58
CA ALA A 53 -21.70 0.06 14.33
C ALA A 53 -20.30 -0.06 13.68
N TYR A 54 -20.20 0.26 12.38
CA TYR A 54 -18.89 0.35 11.72
C TYR A 54 -18.09 1.55 12.23
N VAL A 55 -18.78 2.64 12.56
CA VAL A 55 -18.17 3.84 13.14
C VAL A 55 -19.03 4.28 14.32
N GLY A 56 -18.44 4.20 15.51
CA GLY A 56 -19.03 4.69 16.75
C GLY A 56 -18.54 6.09 17.09
N ILE A 57 -19.46 7.00 17.41
CA ILE A 57 -19.16 8.38 17.82
C ILE A 57 -19.77 8.62 19.20
N GLY A 58 -18.93 8.95 20.16
CA GLY A 58 -19.34 9.25 21.52
C GLY A 58 -19.39 10.76 21.73
N ILE A 59 -20.48 11.23 22.33
CA ILE A 59 -20.61 12.60 22.78
C ILE A 59 -20.19 12.65 24.24
N VAL A 60 -19.40 13.65 24.63
CA VAL A 60 -18.99 13.84 26.02
C VAL A 60 -20.17 14.37 26.82
N GLY A 61 -20.84 13.47 27.54
CA GLY A 61 -21.93 13.80 28.44
C GLY A 61 -21.47 14.56 29.69
N LYS A 62 -22.35 15.37 30.27
CA LYS A 62 -22.09 16.09 31.53
C LYS A 62 -22.01 15.14 32.74
N GLU A 63 -22.77 14.04 32.69
CA GLU A 63 -22.93 13.08 33.78
C GLU A 63 -21.95 11.89 33.70
N GLY A 64 -21.31 11.68 32.54
CA GLY A 64 -20.38 10.57 32.35
C GLY A 64 -19.80 10.51 30.95
N LYS A 65 -18.66 9.82 30.81
CA LYS A 65 -17.92 9.67 29.54
C LYS A 65 -18.00 8.26 28.96
N GLN A 66 -18.92 7.43 29.40
CA GLN A 66 -18.97 6.00 29.04
C GLN A 66 -19.11 5.80 27.51
N ALA A 67 -20.01 6.52 26.84
CA ALA A 67 -20.13 6.46 25.38
C ALA A 67 -18.87 6.98 24.68
N SER A 68 -18.31 8.10 25.17
CA SER A 68 -17.06 8.68 24.64
C SER A 68 -15.85 7.76 24.77
N LEU A 69 -15.79 6.93 25.81
CA LEU A 69 -14.68 6.00 26.04
C LEU A 69 -14.84 4.73 25.19
N ALA A 70 -16.08 4.33 24.90
CA ALA A 70 -16.37 3.16 24.08
C ALA A 70 -16.38 3.45 22.56
N ALA A 71 -16.37 4.71 22.15
CA ALA A 71 -16.47 5.14 20.76
C ALA A 71 -15.10 5.30 20.09
N ALA A 72 -15.08 5.22 18.75
CA ALA A 72 -13.89 5.47 17.95
C ALA A 72 -13.54 6.98 17.88
N PHE A 73 -14.57 7.83 17.85
CA PHE A 73 -14.41 9.28 17.90
C PHE A 73 -15.17 9.87 19.07
N SER A 74 -14.57 10.84 19.75
CA SER A 74 -15.20 11.60 20.82
C SER A 74 -15.41 13.06 20.38
N ILE A 75 -16.63 13.57 20.54
CA ILE A 75 -16.98 14.96 20.27
C ILE A 75 -17.64 15.61 21.48
N ASN A 76 -17.44 16.91 21.67
CA ASN A 76 -18.07 17.65 22.77
C ASN A 76 -19.53 18.03 22.41
N PRO A 77 -19.79 19.00 21.50
CA PRO A 77 -21.14 19.28 21.04
C PRO A 77 -21.51 18.42 19.82
N PHE A 78 -22.79 18.07 19.71
CA PHE A 78 -23.34 17.38 18.53
C PHE A 78 -23.13 18.17 17.22
N SER A 79 -23.04 19.51 17.28
CA SER A 79 -22.80 20.37 16.11
C SER A 79 -21.48 20.08 15.39
N TYR A 80 -20.49 19.47 16.07
CA TYR A 80 -19.22 19.10 15.46
C TYR A 80 -19.33 17.86 14.56
N LEU A 81 -20.40 17.08 14.69
CA LEU A 81 -20.65 15.89 13.88
C LEU A 81 -20.63 16.21 12.38
N THR A 82 -21.27 17.31 11.96
CA THR A 82 -21.32 17.71 10.56
C THR A 82 -19.91 17.95 10.00
N ARG A 83 -19.06 18.67 10.74
CA ARG A 83 -17.68 18.93 10.33
C ARG A 83 -16.81 17.68 10.36
N LEU A 84 -17.04 16.78 11.32
CA LEU A 84 -16.36 15.49 11.40
C LEU A 84 -16.66 14.61 10.18
N LEU A 85 -17.94 14.47 9.82
CA LEU A 85 -18.35 13.59 8.72
C LEU A 85 -18.02 14.18 7.34
N PHE A 86 -18.34 15.46 7.10
CA PHE A 86 -18.25 16.03 5.74
C PHE A 86 -16.85 16.54 5.38
N VAL A 87 -16.11 17.09 6.33
CA VAL A 87 -14.74 17.58 6.07
C VAL A 87 -13.75 16.47 6.31
N HIS A 88 -13.65 15.97 7.54
CA HIS A 88 -12.65 14.99 7.91
C HIS A 88 -12.93 13.62 7.31
N GLY A 89 -14.19 13.17 7.27
CA GLY A 89 -14.55 11.90 6.63
C GLY A 89 -14.20 11.85 5.14
N ARG A 90 -14.46 12.94 4.40
CA ARG A 90 -14.10 13.05 2.98
C ARG A 90 -12.59 13.09 2.77
N ASP A 91 -11.88 13.91 3.55
CA ASP A 91 -10.44 14.07 3.41
C ASP A 91 -9.69 12.80 3.81
N SER A 92 -10.10 12.15 4.90
CA SER A 92 -9.55 10.86 5.31
C SER A 92 -9.80 9.79 4.26
N TYR A 93 -10.97 9.74 3.63
CA TYR A 93 -11.22 8.75 2.56
C TYR A 93 -10.30 8.96 1.36
N LYS A 94 -10.12 10.21 0.90
CA LYS A 94 -9.19 10.52 -0.20
C LYS A 94 -7.74 10.24 0.16
N ARG A 95 -7.31 10.61 1.38
CA ARG A 95 -5.95 10.39 1.86
C ARG A 95 -5.66 8.91 2.06
N PHE A 96 -6.64 8.14 2.55
CA PHE A 96 -6.49 6.69 2.70
C PHE A 96 -6.29 6.00 1.36
N LEU A 97 -7.01 6.40 0.30
CA LEU A 97 -6.76 5.88 -1.06
C LEU A 97 -5.36 6.23 -1.58
N LEU A 98 -4.85 7.43 -1.28
CA LEU A 98 -3.50 7.84 -1.65
C LEU A 98 -2.43 7.10 -0.85
N VAL A 99 -2.69 6.87 0.45
CA VAL A 99 -1.81 6.10 1.34
C VAL A 99 -1.84 4.62 0.97
N ASP A 100 -2.98 4.05 0.62
CA ASP A 100 -3.10 2.68 0.11
C ASP A 100 -2.31 2.53 -1.19
N TYR A 101 -2.43 3.51 -2.09
CA TYR A 101 -1.62 3.57 -3.31
C TYR A 101 -0.12 3.61 -2.97
N GLY A 102 0.31 4.51 -2.08
CA GLY A 102 1.70 4.55 -1.65
C GLY A 102 2.14 3.26 -0.92
N THR A 103 1.32 2.70 -0.05
CA THR A 103 1.71 1.59 0.83
C THR A 103 1.79 0.29 0.04
N VAL A 104 0.80 0.01 -0.82
CA VAL A 104 0.76 -1.22 -1.62
C VAL A 104 1.76 -1.16 -2.76
N TYR A 105 1.86 -0.04 -3.47
CA TYR A 105 2.73 0.05 -4.65
C TYR A 105 4.17 0.45 -4.32
N THR A 106 4.43 1.18 -3.23
CA THR A 106 5.79 1.64 -2.90
C THR A 106 6.35 1.08 -1.59
N MET A 107 5.54 0.89 -0.54
CA MET A 107 6.07 0.34 0.73
C MET A 107 6.15 -1.18 0.76
N PHE A 108 5.22 -1.90 0.13
CA PHE A 108 5.21 -3.37 0.15
C PHE A 108 6.47 -3.98 -0.51
N PRO A 109 6.94 -3.48 -1.68
CA PRO A 109 8.23 -3.89 -2.23
C PRO A 109 9.43 -3.43 -1.37
N VAL A 110 9.36 -2.25 -0.75
CA VAL A 110 10.43 -1.69 0.11
C VAL A 110 10.57 -2.46 1.44
N CYS A 111 9.49 -3.04 1.95
CA CYS A 111 9.48 -3.86 3.16
C CYS A 111 9.68 -5.36 2.88
N SER A 112 9.58 -5.83 1.63
CA SER A 112 9.88 -7.23 1.27
C SER A 112 11.28 -7.69 1.71
N PRO A 113 12.34 -6.85 1.64
CA PRO A 113 13.67 -7.19 2.17
C PRO A 113 13.73 -7.42 3.69
N VAL A 114 12.74 -6.97 4.46
CA VAL A 114 12.68 -7.25 5.92
C VAL A 114 12.33 -8.71 6.20
N LEU A 115 11.64 -9.37 5.27
CA LEU A 115 11.32 -10.80 5.34
C LEU A 115 12.38 -11.66 4.65
N ASP A 116 13.38 -11.04 4.02
CA ASP A 116 14.49 -11.72 3.37
C ASP A 116 15.44 -12.23 4.45
N GLN A 117 15.47 -13.55 4.63
CA GLN A 117 16.41 -14.20 5.53
C GLN A 117 17.61 -14.65 4.70
N ASP A 118 18.69 -13.88 4.77
CA ASP A 118 19.94 -14.21 4.08
C ASP A 118 20.51 -15.59 4.51
N VAL A 119 20.22 -16.00 5.75
CA VAL A 119 20.70 -17.26 6.37
C VAL A 119 19.65 -17.79 7.37
N PRO A 120 19.35 -19.11 7.39
CA PRO A 120 18.46 -19.70 8.40
C PRO A 120 19.02 -19.54 9.82
N ALA A 121 18.12 -19.32 10.78
CA ALA A 121 18.45 -18.91 12.16
C ALA A 121 19.50 -19.79 12.86
N ASP A 122 19.51 -21.08 12.56
CA ASP A 122 20.43 -22.06 13.16
C ASP A 122 21.89 -21.81 12.74
N ILE A 123 22.12 -21.36 11.50
CA ILE A 123 23.46 -21.08 10.96
C ILE A 123 23.94 -19.69 11.38
N ALA A 124 23.02 -18.73 11.51
CA ALA A 124 23.33 -17.38 12.00
C ALA A 124 23.84 -17.38 13.46
N LEU A 125 23.31 -18.27 14.31
CA LEU A 125 23.79 -18.46 15.68
C LEU A 125 25.15 -19.14 15.75
N LEU A 126 25.49 -19.95 14.75
CA LEU A 126 26.76 -20.67 14.65
C LEU A 126 27.94 -19.75 14.25
N TYR A 127 27.65 -18.66 13.51
CA TYR A 127 28.66 -17.73 12.98
C TYR A 127 28.27 -16.25 13.17
N PRO A 128 28.46 -15.67 14.38
CA PRO A 128 28.03 -14.31 14.71
C PRO A 128 28.80 -13.19 13.97
N GLU A 129 29.89 -13.50 13.26
CA GLU A 129 30.68 -12.52 12.48
C GLU A 129 29.91 -11.95 11.29
N LEU A 130 28.87 -12.65 10.81
CA LEU A 130 28.05 -12.28 9.67
C LEU A 130 27.23 -10.97 9.90
N TYR A 131 26.99 -10.61 11.16
CA TYR A 131 26.17 -9.44 11.53
C TYR A 131 26.88 -8.09 11.30
N LYS A 132 28.21 -8.06 11.13
CA LYS A 132 28.99 -6.80 11.05
C LYS A 132 28.95 -6.10 9.68
N GLU A 133 28.47 -6.74 8.62
CA GLU A 133 28.56 -6.21 7.25
C GLU A 133 27.34 -5.41 6.76
N LEU A 134 26.22 -5.38 7.49
CA LEU A 134 24.91 -4.93 6.96
C LEU A 134 24.66 -3.40 6.89
N ALA A 135 25.60 -2.54 7.31
CA ALA A 135 25.31 -1.12 7.59
C ALA A 135 25.43 -0.11 6.42
N LYS A 136 25.47 -0.52 5.14
CA LYS A 136 25.79 0.42 4.03
C LYS A 136 24.78 0.43 2.86
N GLY A 137 23.83 1.37 2.91
CA GLY A 137 23.49 2.27 1.79
C GLY A 137 22.30 1.93 0.87
N ARG A 138 21.20 2.71 0.94
CA ARG A 138 20.10 2.76 -0.05
C ARG A 138 19.40 4.14 -0.11
N ILE A 139 20.09 5.21 -0.51
CA ILE A 139 19.49 6.57 -0.66
C ILE A 139 19.66 7.17 -2.08
N TYR A 140 20.45 6.54 -2.96
CA TYR A 140 20.94 7.19 -4.20
C TYR A 140 20.11 6.95 -5.49
N GLN A 141 19.11 6.07 -5.48
CA GLN A 141 18.47 5.63 -6.73
C GLN A 141 17.36 6.57 -7.23
N GLY A 142 16.52 7.12 -6.34
CA GLY A 142 15.35 7.92 -6.74
C GLY A 142 15.69 9.31 -7.32
N SER A 143 16.78 9.94 -6.88
CA SER A 143 17.20 11.27 -7.34
C SER A 143 17.85 11.26 -8.72
N VAL A 144 18.55 10.17 -9.07
CA VAL A 144 19.21 10.01 -10.37
C VAL A 144 18.18 9.87 -11.49
N ILE A 145 17.10 9.12 -11.27
CA ILE A 145 16.03 8.91 -12.27
C ILE A 145 15.34 10.23 -12.65
N MET A 146 15.06 11.09 -11.67
CA MET A 146 14.37 12.36 -11.92
C MET A 146 15.26 13.40 -12.62
N TYR A 147 16.55 13.43 -12.28
CA TYR A 147 17.51 14.37 -12.90
C TYR A 147 17.84 14.00 -14.35
N VAL A 148 18.00 12.70 -14.64
CA VAL A 148 18.24 12.21 -16.00
C VAL A 148 17.01 12.41 -16.90
N GLY A 149 15.79 12.24 -16.36
CA GLY A 149 14.55 12.47 -17.11
C GLY A 149 14.34 13.91 -17.59
N LEU A 150 14.84 14.91 -16.84
CA LEU A 150 14.75 16.33 -17.19
C LEU A 150 15.78 16.75 -18.24
N ILE A 151 16.98 16.16 -18.23
CA ILE A 151 18.06 16.50 -19.18
C ILE A 151 17.83 15.84 -20.55
N LEU A 152 17.19 14.68 -20.59
CA LEU A 152 17.08 13.88 -21.81
C LEU A 152 15.99 14.39 -22.78
N PHE A 153 15.04 15.24 -22.36
CA PHE A 153 13.87 15.62 -23.19
C PHE A 153 13.44 17.09 -23.12
N ASP A 154 13.69 17.81 -24.21
CA ASP A 154 13.29 19.19 -24.45
C ASP A 154 11.97 19.28 -25.28
N ALA A 155 11.00 18.40 -25.02
CA ALA A 155 9.73 18.36 -25.76
C ALA A 155 8.56 17.82 -24.91
N ASP A 156 7.43 18.53 -24.95
CA ASP A 156 6.08 18.24 -24.42
C ASP A 156 5.97 17.41 -23.13
N PHE A 157 5.49 18.07 -22.06
CA PHE A 157 5.31 17.53 -20.71
C PHE A 157 4.61 16.16 -20.64
N ILE A 158 3.64 15.89 -21.52
CA ILE A 158 2.85 14.63 -21.55
C ILE A 158 3.73 13.42 -21.93
N HIS A 159 4.69 13.61 -22.85
CA HIS A 159 5.60 12.55 -23.28
C HIS A 159 6.62 12.21 -22.20
N VAL A 160 7.12 13.22 -21.47
CA VAL A 160 8.06 13.04 -20.36
C VAL A 160 7.43 12.23 -19.23
N VAL A 161 6.20 12.55 -18.84
CA VAL A 161 5.45 11.81 -17.80
C VAL A 161 5.27 10.34 -18.21
N SER A 162 4.93 10.08 -19.47
CA SER A 162 4.71 8.71 -19.96
C SER A 162 5.99 7.87 -19.95
N ILE A 163 7.11 8.46 -20.38
CA ILE A 163 8.43 7.80 -20.40
C ILE A 163 8.92 7.54 -18.98
N THR A 164 8.88 8.56 -18.11
CA THR A 164 9.38 8.44 -16.73
C THR A 164 8.56 7.47 -15.90
N PHE A 165 7.23 7.50 -16.01
CA PHE A 165 6.34 6.55 -15.33
C PHE A 165 6.61 5.10 -15.75
N THR A 166 6.71 4.86 -17.05
CA THR A 166 6.99 3.52 -17.60
C THR A 166 8.38 3.04 -17.22
N ALA A 167 9.40 3.89 -17.36
CA ALA A 167 10.77 3.55 -17.00
C ALA A 167 10.91 3.26 -15.50
N LEU A 168 10.22 4.00 -14.63
CA LEU A 168 10.24 3.77 -13.18
C LEU A 168 9.65 2.40 -12.82
N ILE A 169 8.47 2.07 -13.34
CA ILE A 169 7.81 0.79 -13.06
C ILE A 169 8.65 -0.38 -13.59
N LEU A 170 9.15 -0.28 -14.83
CA LEU A 170 9.99 -1.34 -15.41
C LEU A 170 11.33 -1.50 -14.69
N THR A 171 11.91 -0.40 -14.20
CA THR A 171 13.15 -0.46 -13.40
C THR A 171 12.89 -1.18 -12.08
N GLU A 172 11.79 -0.89 -11.39
CA GLU A 172 11.44 -1.59 -10.14
C GLU A 172 11.17 -3.08 -10.38
N LEU A 173 10.38 -3.44 -11.39
CA LEU A 173 10.13 -4.85 -11.73
C LEU A 173 11.42 -5.60 -12.10
N LEU A 174 12.29 -4.98 -12.89
CA LEU A 174 13.55 -5.59 -13.30
C LEU A 174 14.54 -5.71 -12.12
N MET A 175 14.59 -4.71 -11.25
CA MET A 175 15.42 -4.74 -10.04
C MET A 175 14.98 -5.86 -9.09
N VAL A 176 13.67 -6.09 -8.93
CA VAL A 176 13.11 -7.20 -8.16
C VAL A 176 13.48 -8.54 -8.80
N ALA A 177 13.26 -8.70 -10.10
CA ALA A 177 13.59 -9.92 -10.84
C ALA A 177 15.08 -10.29 -10.75
N LEU A 178 15.98 -9.30 -10.81
CA LEU A 178 17.44 -9.50 -10.70
C LEU A 178 17.92 -9.66 -9.24
N ALA A 179 17.09 -9.32 -8.27
CA ALA A 179 17.41 -9.50 -6.86
C ALA A 179 17.19 -10.96 -6.42
N ILE A 180 16.16 -11.62 -6.92
CA ILE A 180 15.71 -12.97 -6.54
C ILE A 180 16.77 -14.03 -6.90
N GLN A 181 17.16 -14.84 -5.92
CA GLN A 181 18.09 -15.98 -6.12
C GLN A 181 17.37 -17.32 -6.30
N ILE A 182 16.20 -17.51 -5.68
CA ILE A 182 15.40 -18.74 -5.77
C ILE A 182 13.98 -18.36 -6.17
N TRP A 183 13.49 -18.90 -7.28
CA TRP A 183 12.17 -18.57 -7.80
C TRP A 183 11.07 -19.38 -7.12
N HIS A 184 10.16 -18.69 -6.41
CA HIS A 184 8.92 -19.28 -5.90
C HIS A 184 7.72 -18.84 -6.75
N ILE A 185 6.73 -19.72 -6.93
CA ILE A 185 5.54 -19.50 -7.75
C ILE A 185 4.79 -18.21 -7.34
N LEU A 186 4.71 -17.93 -6.04
CA LEU A 186 4.04 -16.71 -5.53
C LEU A 186 4.75 -15.42 -5.97
N MET A 187 6.09 -15.42 -6.09
CA MET A 187 6.85 -14.26 -6.54
C MET A 187 6.65 -13.99 -8.03
N VAL A 188 6.63 -15.06 -8.84
CA VAL A 188 6.30 -14.98 -10.28
C VAL A 188 4.88 -14.43 -10.47
N VAL A 189 3.92 -14.90 -9.68
CA VAL A 189 2.54 -14.38 -9.69
C VAL A 189 2.51 -12.91 -9.28
N GLY A 190 3.30 -12.49 -8.29
CA GLY A 190 3.42 -11.10 -7.86
C GLY A 190 3.99 -10.17 -8.93
N GLU A 191 5.06 -10.58 -9.63
CA GLU A 191 5.64 -9.84 -10.75
C GLU A 191 4.65 -9.73 -11.91
N PHE A 192 4.01 -10.84 -12.28
CA PHE A 192 3.04 -10.85 -13.37
C PHE A 192 1.81 -10.00 -13.06
N LEU A 193 1.31 -10.06 -11.82
CA LEU A 193 0.20 -9.22 -11.37
C LEU A 193 0.57 -7.73 -11.42
N SER A 194 1.78 -7.38 -11.00
CA SER A 194 2.27 -5.99 -11.01
C SER A 194 2.43 -5.45 -12.44
N PHE A 195 2.95 -6.27 -13.35
CA PHE A 195 2.99 -5.94 -14.78
C PHE A 195 1.59 -5.81 -15.39
N THR A 196 0.66 -6.69 -15.02
CA THR A 196 -0.74 -6.63 -15.47
C THR A 196 -1.44 -5.35 -14.99
N CYS A 197 -1.21 -4.94 -13.74
CA CYS A 197 -1.74 -3.68 -13.21
C CYS A 197 -1.19 -2.46 -13.97
N TYR A 198 0.08 -2.48 -14.38
CA TYR A 198 0.66 -1.44 -15.22
C TYR A 198 -0.03 -1.38 -16.59
N VAL A 199 -0.20 -2.52 -17.29
CA VAL A 199 -0.89 -2.56 -18.58
C VAL A 199 -2.34 -2.08 -18.45
N LEU A 200 -3.05 -2.49 -17.40
CA LEU A 200 -4.40 -2.00 -17.10
C LEU A 200 -4.43 -0.48 -16.84
N SER A 201 -3.39 0.08 -16.22
CA SER A 201 -3.30 1.52 -16.00
C SER A 201 -3.21 2.32 -17.31
N ILE A 202 -2.46 1.83 -18.29
CA ILE A 202 -2.39 2.46 -19.63
C ILE A 202 -3.77 2.41 -20.32
N VAL A 203 -4.48 1.28 -20.18
CA VAL A 203 -5.80 1.07 -20.78
C VAL A 203 -6.90 1.91 -20.11
N ILE A 204 -6.79 2.16 -18.80
CA ILE A 204 -7.77 2.97 -18.05
C ILE A 204 -7.52 4.48 -18.24
N PHE A 205 -6.25 4.89 -18.34
CA PHE A 205 -5.84 6.30 -18.43
C PHE A 205 -5.45 6.74 -19.85
N GLN A 206 -6.18 6.26 -20.88
CA GLN A 206 -5.92 6.59 -22.29
C GLN A 206 -5.97 8.09 -22.61
N SER A 207 -6.56 8.92 -21.73
CA SER A 207 -6.58 10.38 -21.88
C SER A 207 -5.25 11.06 -21.55
N HIS A 208 -4.36 10.38 -20.81
CA HIS A 208 -3.06 10.91 -20.38
C HIS A 208 -1.88 10.24 -21.11
N PHE A 209 -2.10 9.05 -21.68
CA PHE A 209 -1.09 8.30 -22.41
C PHE A 209 -1.43 8.29 -23.91
N ASP A 210 -0.58 8.91 -24.73
CA ASP A 210 -0.71 8.79 -26.18
C ASP A 210 -0.24 7.42 -26.63
N ILE A 211 -1.17 6.51 -26.89
CA ILE A 211 -0.90 5.11 -27.28
C ILE A 211 -0.02 5.04 -28.53
N ARG A 212 -0.20 5.96 -29.48
CA ARG A 212 0.63 6.01 -30.71
C ARG A 212 2.08 6.37 -30.40
N PHE A 213 2.30 7.17 -29.36
CA PHE A 213 3.62 7.49 -28.86
C PHE A 213 4.24 6.33 -28.08
N LEU A 214 3.47 5.57 -27.29
CA LEU A 214 3.98 4.38 -26.58
C LEU A 214 4.51 3.30 -27.52
N GLU A 215 3.88 3.11 -28.68
CA GLU A 215 4.34 2.16 -29.70
C GLU A 215 5.52 2.70 -30.53
N SER A 216 5.87 3.98 -30.38
CA SER A 216 6.96 4.59 -31.12
C SER A 216 8.29 3.98 -30.72
N TRP A 217 9.14 3.76 -31.73
CA TRP A 217 10.54 3.40 -31.51
C TRP A 217 11.27 4.41 -30.59
N SER A 218 10.91 5.69 -30.69
CA SER A 218 11.45 6.75 -29.84
C SER A 218 11.20 6.46 -28.36
N PHE A 219 9.97 6.06 -28.01
CA PHE A 219 9.61 5.75 -26.63
C PHE A 219 10.34 4.52 -26.11
N ILE A 220 10.36 3.43 -26.88
CA ILE A 220 10.94 2.15 -26.48
C ILE A 220 12.43 2.29 -26.16
N TRP A 221 13.22 2.89 -27.05
CA TRP A 221 14.66 3.00 -26.80
C TRP A 221 14.96 3.89 -25.60
N ARG A 222 14.18 4.96 -25.38
CA ARG A 222 14.34 5.90 -24.25
C ARG A 222 14.07 5.23 -22.92
N VAL A 223 12.98 4.47 -22.83
CA VAL A 223 12.63 3.68 -21.65
C VAL A 223 13.72 2.63 -21.38
N VAL A 224 14.12 1.87 -22.40
CA VAL A 224 15.18 0.85 -22.28
C VAL A 224 16.50 1.48 -21.83
N ALA A 225 16.88 2.63 -22.36
CA ALA A 225 18.11 3.33 -21.97
C ALA A 225 18.06 3.77 -20.49
N ILE A 226 16.96 4.35 -20.03
CA ILE A 226 16.81 4.79 -18.63
C ILE A 226 16.83 3.58 -17.68
N THR A 227 16.11 2.51 -18.02
CA THR A 227 16.10 1.27 -17.22
C THR A 227 17.47 0.61 -17.20
N ALA A 228 18.17 0.54 -18.33
CA ALA A 228 19.51 -0.02 -18.42
C ALA A 228 20.53 0.81 -17.60
N ILE A 229 20.55 2.14 -17.74
CA ILE A 229 21.45 3.00 -16.97
C ILE A 229 21.19 2.87 -15.46
N SER A 230 19.94 2.65 -15.06
CA SER A 230 19.56 2.50 -13.66
C SER A 230 19.93 1.13 -13.08
N CYS A 231 19.71 0.04 -13.81
CA CYS A 231 19.91 -1.32 -13.31
C CYS A 231 21.34 -1.86 -13.50
N LEU A 232 22.01 -1.49 -14.60
CA LEU A 232 23.26 -2.10 -15.04
C LEU A 232 24.44 -1.82 -14.08
N PRO A 233 24.61 -0.62 -13.48
CA PRO A 233 25.62 -0.38 -12.46
C PRO A 233 25.43 -1.25 -11.21
N LEU A 234 24.18 -1.46 -10.80
CA LEU A 234 23.84 -2.24 -9.61
C LEU A 234 24.06 -3.73 -9.84
N TYR A 235 23.71 -4.21 -11.03
CA TYR A 235 24.00 -5.58 -11.45
C TYR A 235 25.52 -5.83 -11.55
N ILE A 236 26.28 -4.92 -12.18
CA ILE A 236 27.74 -5.02 -12.26
C ILE A 236 28.36 -4.98 -10.87
N LEU A 237 27.90 -4.09 -9.98
CA LEU A 237 28.38 -4.02 -8.60
C LEU A 237 28.10 -5.33 -7.85
N LYS A 238 26.88 -5.87 -7.96
CA LYS A 238 26.52 -7.17 -7.37
C LYS A 238 27.41 -8.29 -7.93
N TYR A 239 27.55 -8.37 -9.26
CA TYR A 239 28.39 -9.37 -9.93
C TYR A 239 29.87 -9.26 -9.53
N MET A 240 30.42 -8.05 -9.46
CA MET A 240 31.79 -7.82 -9.01
C MET A 240 31.97 -8.19 -7.54
N GLN A 241 30.99 -7.89 -6.68
CA GLN A 241 31.03 -8.28 -5.27
C GLN A 241 31.03 -9.81 -5.13
N THR A 242 30.17 -10.53 -5.85
CA THR A 242 30.14 -12.01 -5.83
C THR A 242 31.43 -12.62 -6.39
N LYS A 243 32.04 -12.02 -7.42
CA LYS A 243 33.25 -12.54 -8.06
C LYS A 243 34.54 -12.31 -7.25
N PHE A 244 34.68 -11.14 -6.62
CA PHE A 244 35.89 -10.80 -5.83
C PHE A 244 35.79 -11.21 -4.35
N LYS A 245 34.57 -11.30 -3.80
CA LYS A 245 34.29 -11.78 -2.45
C LYS A 245 33.08 -12.72 -2.48
N PRO A 246 33.26 -13.97 -2.92
CA PRO A 246 32.15 -14.92 -2.93
C PRO A 246 31.58 -15.07 -1.51
N PRO A 247 30.26 -14.96 -1.34
CA PRO A 247 29.60 -15.08 -0.05
C PRO A 247 29.92 -16.43 0.59
N ILE A 248 30.07 -16.45 1.93
CA ILE A 248 30.51 -17.63 2.69
C ILE A 248 29.60 -18.85 2.43
N HIS A 249 28.30 -18.61 2.18
CA HIS A 249 27.33 -19.65 1.82
C HIS A 249 27.71 -20.40 0.53
N GLU A 250 28.16 -19.72 -0.53
CA GLU A 250 28.56 -20.39 -1.80
C GLU A 250 29.80 -21.27 -1.60
N LYS A 251 30.73 -20.82 -0.73
CA LYS A 251 31.89 -21.63 -0.36
C LYS A 251 31.46 -22.90 0.37
N LEU A 252 30.53 -22.79 1.32
CA LEU A 252 30.00 -23.94 2.07
C LEU A 252 29.24 -24.93 1.18
N THR A 253 28.44 -24.44 0.22
CA THR A 253 27.73 -25.29 -0.75
C THR A 253 28.70 -26.00 -1.72
N GLN A 254 29.80 -25.34 -2.13
CA GLN A 254 30.89 -25.98 -2.90
C GLN A 254 31.65 -27.05 -2.08
N TYR A 255 31.90 -26.81 -0.79
CA TYR A 255 32.51 -27.83 0.08
C TYR A 255 31.59 -29.03 0.34
N ALA A 256 30.27 -28.81 0.40
CA ALA A 256 29.29 -29.88 0.60
C ALA A 256 29.08 -30.76 -0.65
N THR A 257 29.36 -30.25 -1.85
CA THR A 257 29.23 -30.98 -3.13
C THR A 257 30.52 -31.72 -3.54
N LEU A 258 31.65 -31.43 -2.90
CA LEU A 258 32.95 -32.10 -3.11
C LEU A 258 33.16 -33.37 -2.25
N LYS A 259 32.14 -33.80 -1.50
CA LYS A 259 32.16 -34.95 -0.60
C LYS A 259 31.20 -36.02 -1.09
#